data_AF-A0A2H6H1P3-F1
#
_entry.id   AF-A0A2H6H1P3-F1
#
_cell.length_a   1.000
_cell.length_b   1.000
_cell.length_c   1.000
_cell.angle_alpha   90.00
_cell.angle_beta   90.00
_cell.angle_gamma   90.00
#
_symmetry.space_group_name_H-M   'P 1'
#
loop_
_entity.id
_entity.type
_entity.pdbx_description
1 polymer ?
#
loop_
_entity_poly.entity_id
_entity_poly.type
_entity_poly.pdbx_seq_one_letter_code
_entity_poly.pdbx_strand_id
1 'polypeptide(L)'
;MVSINIKFSNRVLYTFIAVVVAILFSVLVYAVAGVSHDATEIDLSAGVSGDAIFNGNVGIGTSSPQSSLDVAGDAIFNGNVGIGTTSPTQKLDVSGQIHATGNICSDTSGGACLSDIIYPDCPLSSVDTGYGFCLDKSDFSADTWYNAEAICASRANGERLCTLTEWHLACEAGIISPALTTWIHQFNSNGQATTAGYFATGDCNTVGQNDPTSSLNFKCCSDIR
;
A
#
# COMPACT_ATOMS: atom_id res chain seq x y z
N MET A 1 -73.89 -19.61 64.09
CA MET A 1 -72.83 -18.85 63.40
C MET A 1 -72.62 -17.55 64.16
N VAL A 2 -71.42 -17.33 64.72
CA VAL A 2 -71.06 -16.07 65.37
C VAL A 2 -70.42 -15.18 64.32
N SER A 3 -71.04 -14.06 63.98
CA SER A 3 -70.46 -13.04 63.10
C SER A 3 -69.56 -12.11 63.89
N ILE A 4 -68.25 -12.18 63.64
CA ILE A 4 -67.27 -11.26 64.22
C ILE A 4 -67.14 -10.06 63.28
N ASN A 5 -67.63 -8.89 63.71
CA ASN A 5 -67.45 -7.62 62.99
C ASN A 5 -66.18 -6.93 63.47
N ILE A 6 -65.11 -6.98 62.67
CA ILE A 6 -63.86 -6.28 62.97
C ILE A 6 -63.96 -4.85 62.42
N LYS A 7 -64.01 -3.85 63.30
CA LYS A 7 -63.94 -2.43 62.93
C LYS A 7 -62.47 -2.00 62.86
N PHE A 8 -61.96 -1.77 61.65
CA PHE A 8 -60.63 -1.16 61.48
C PHE A 8 -60.72 0.36 61.73
N SER A 9 -59.78 0.89 62.50
CA SER A 9 -59.64 2.34 62.71
C SER A 9 -59.11 3.01 61.44
N ASN A 10 -59.61 4.21 61.12
CA ASN A 10 -59.16 4.99 59.95
C ASN A 10 -57.64 5.13 59.88
N ARG A 11 -56.94 5.21 61.01
CA ARG A 11 -55.47 5.26 61.04
C ARG A 11 -54.80 4.01 60.45
N VAL A 12 -55.34 2.82 60.73
CA VAL A 12 -54.82 1.56 60.19
C VAL A 12 -55.08 1.47 58.69
N LEU A 13 -56.24 1.93 58.25
CA LEU A 13 -56.61 1.99 56.83
C LEU A 13 -55.68 2.92 56.04
N TYR A 14 -55.39 4.13 56.55
CA TYR A 14 -54.50 5.07 55.89
C TYR A 14 -53.05 4.58 55.83
N THR A 15 -52.54 3.95 56.90
CA THR A 15 -51.19 3.37 56.89
C THR A 15 -51.09 2.23 55.89
N PHE A 16 -52.11 1.38 55.79
CA PHE A 16 -52.14 0.29 54.81
C PHE A 16 -52.16 0.83 53.37
N ILE A 17 -52.99 1.83 53.09
CA ILE A 17 -53.04 2.49 51.77
C ILE A 17 -51.69 3.14 51.45
N ALA A 18 -51.05 3.83 52.40
CA ALA A 18 -49.75 4.45 52.19
C ALA A 18 -48.64 3.43 51.89
N VAL A 19 -48.64 2.28 52.58
CA VAL A 19 -47.69 1.19 52.32
C VAL A 19 -47.95 0.54 50.96
N VAL A 20 -49.21 0.28 50.60
CA VAL A 20 -49.57 -0.26 49.28
C VAL A 20 -49.21 0.72 48.17
N VAL A 21 -49.48 2.02 48.34
CA VAL A 21 -49.09 3.07 47.38
C VAL A 21 -47.57 3.17 47.28
N ALA A 22 -46.82 3.12 48.38
CA ALA A 22 -45.35 3.14 48.35
C ALA A 22 -44.76 1.92 47.65
N ILE A 23 -45.33 0.72 47.87
CA ILE A 23 -44.93 -0.52 47.18
C ILE A 23 -45.27 -0.43 45.69
N LEU A 24 -46.48 0.03 45.34
CA LEU A 24 -46.87 0.20 43.94
C LEU A 24 -46.01 1.26 43.23
N PHE A 25 -45.65 2.35 43.91
CA PHE A 25 -44.78 3.40 43.37
C PHE A 25 -43.35 2.90 43.20
N SER A 26 -42.82 2.11 44.13
CA SER A 26 -41.48 1.51 43.99
C SER A 26 -41.43 0.40 42.94
N VAL A 27 -42.50 -0.40 42.78
CA VAL A 27 -42.64 -1.37 41.69
C VAL A 27 -42.78 -0.67 40.33
N LEU A 28 -43.46 0.49 40.26
CA LEU A 28 -43.58 1.30 39.04
C LEU A 28 -42.26 1.99 38.67
N VAL A 29 -41.47 2.44 39.66
CA VAL A 29 -40.15 3.05 39.45
C VAL A 29 -39.14 2.02 38.92
N TYR A 30 -39.27 0.73 39.26
CA TYR A 30 -38.47 -0.33 38.65
C TYR A 30 -38.91 -0.70 37.22
N ALA A 31 -40.08 -0.23 36.76
CA ALA A 31 -40.59 -0.47 35.41
C ALA A 31 -40.33 0.69 34.43
N VAL A 32 -39.69 1.78 34.86
CA VAL A 32 -39.31 2.90 33.98
C VAL A 32 -37.80 3.16 34.06
N ALA A 33 -37.05 2.19 33.53
CA ALA A 33 -35.97 2.44 32.59
C ALA A 33 -35.87 1.18 31.71
N GLY A 34 -36.94 0.94 30.95
CA GLY A 34 -36.83 0.07 29.79
C GLY A 34 -35.78 0.67 28.87
N VAL A 35 -34.72 -0.08 28.63
CA VAL A 35 -34.28 -0.28 27.27
C VAL A 35 -34.41 -1.77 27.00
N SER A 36 -35.66 -2.21 26.77
CA SER A 36 -35.90 -3.44 26.03
C SER A 36 -35.68 -3.11 24.56
N HIS A 37 -34.46 -3.30 24.06
CA HIS A 37 -34.27 -3.54 22.64
C HIS A 37 -34.37 -5.05 22.43
N ASP A 38 -34.75 -5.45 21.21
CA ASP A 38 -34.73 -6.84 20.79
C ASP A 38 -33.40 -7.48 21.24
N ALA A 39 -33.39 -8.73 21.70
CA ALA A 39 -32.24 -9.35 22.39
C ALA A 39 -30.97 -9.49 21.50
N THR A 40 -30.99 -8.89 20.32
CA THR A 40 -30.04 -8.95 19.22
C THR A 40 -29.47 -7.59 18.83
N GLU A 41 -30.01 -6.46 19.30
CA GLU A 41 -29.54 -5.14 18.85
C GLU A 41 -29.56 -4.09 19.97
N ILE A 42 -28.51 -3.27 20.03
CA ILE A 42 -28.45 -2.07 20.89
C ILE A 42 -28.48 -0.88 19.94
N ASP A 43 -29.55 -0.08 19.97
CA ASP A 43 -29.66 1.14 19.17
C ASP A 43 -28.89 2.29 19.85
N LEU A 44 -27.80 2.72 19.21
CA LEU A 44 -26.94 3.84 19.63
C LEU A 44 -27.04 5.04 18.67
N SER A 45 -28.20 5.23 18.02
CA SER A 45 -28.41 6.29 17.03
C SER A 45 -28.18 7.72 17.55
N ALA A 46 -28.31 7.96 18.86
CA ALA A 46 -27.97 9.25 19.48
C ALA A 46 -26.46 9.45 19.77
N GLY A 47 -25.63 8.41 19.56
CA GLY A 47 -24.20 8.39 19.87
C GLY A 47 -23.90 8.10 21.34
N VAL A 48 -22.64 7.74 21.61
CA VAL A 48 -22.09 7.57 22.97
C VAL A 48 -21.15 8.73 23.25
N SER A 49 -21.48 9.57 24.24
CA SER A 49 -20.57 10.62 24.73
C SER A 49 -19.61 10.02 25.76
N GLY A 50 -18.61 9.27 25.28
CA GLY A 50 -17.59 8.61 26.11
C GLY A 50 -17.06 7.33 25.48
N ASP A 51 -16.47 6.47 26.30
CA ASP A 51 -15.92 5.18 25.86
C ASP A 51 -17.03 4.15 25.70
N ALA A 52 -17.09 3.51 24.54
CA ALA A 52 -17.86 2.28 24.34
C ALA A 52 -16.95 1.08 24.60
N ILE A 53 -17.12 0.41 25.74
CA ILE A 53 -16.33 -0.76 26.12
C ILE A 53 -17.11 -2.03 25.78
N PHE A 54 -16.52 -2.88 24.92
CA PHE A 54 -17.08 -4.19 24.56
C PHE A 54 -16.24 -5.29 25.21
N ASN A 55 -16.86 -6.09 26.09
CA ASN A 55 -16.21 -7.23 26.74
C ASN A 55 -16.08 -8.46 25.81
N GLY A 56 -16.64 -8.36 24.60
CA GLY A 56 -16.60 -9.39 23.56
C GLY A 56 -16.19 -8.80 22.21
N ASN A 57 -16.27 -9.63 21.17
CA ASN A 57 -15.92 -9.23 19.82
C ASN A 57 -16.94 -8.24 19.23
N VAL A 58 -16.44 -7.21 18.52
CA VAL A 58 -17.25 -6.26 17.77
C VAL A 58 -17.25 -6.64 16.29
N GLY A 59 -18.42 -6.91 15.73
CA GLY A 59 -18.61 -7.14 14.30
C GLY A 59 -19.22 -5.91 13.62
N ILE A 60 -18.63 -5.45 12.52
CA ILE A 60 -19.22 -4.44 11.63
C ILE A 60 -19.45 -5.11 10.27
N GLY A 61 -20.72 -5.22 9.86
CA GLY A 61 -21.09 -5.93 8.62
C GLY A 61 -21.01 -7.46 8.73
N THR A 62 -20.73 -8.02 9.91
CA THR A 62 -20.69 -9.47 10.18
C THR A 62 -21.41 -9.81 11.48
N SER A 63 -22.11 -10.95 11.50
CA SER A 63 -22.79 -11.49 12.69
C SER A 63 -21.97 -12.55 13.43
N SER A 64 -20.77 -12.89 12.95
CA SER A 64 -19.90 -13.92 13.53
C SER A 64 -18.45 -13.44 13.55
N PRO A 65 -18.14 -12.38 14.33
CA PRO A 65 -16.80 -11.79 14.35
C PRO A 65 -15.74 -12.78 14.85
N GLN A 66 -14.68 -12.99 14.06
CA GLN A 66 -13.64 -13.99 14.34
C GLN A 66 -12.53 -13.47 15.28
N SER A 67 -12.50 -12.17 15.56
CA SER A 67 -11.52 -11.49 16.40
C SER A 67 -12.21 -10.37 17.19
N SER A 68 -11.48 -9.73 18.11
CA SER A 68 -12.04 -8.65 18.96
C SER A 68 -12.66 -7.50 18.18
N LEU A 69 -12.17 -7.22 16.97
CA LEU A 69 -12.80 -6.33 16.00
C LEU A 69 -12.71 -6.96 14.61
N ASP A 70 -13.87 -7.25 14.03
CA ASP A 70 -14.00 -7.83 12.70
C ASP A 70 -14.89 -6.94 11.83
N VAL A 71 -14.35 -6.43 10.73
CA VAL A 71 -15.04 -5.53 9.80
C VAL A 71 -15.15 -6.25 8.46
N ALA A 72 -16.35 -6.71 8.15
CA ALA A 72 -16.68 -7.26 6.83
C ALA A 72 -17.09 -6.12 5.89
N GLY A 73 -16.11 -5.32 5.46
CA GLY A 73 -16.31 -4.17 4.59
C GLY A 73 -15.15 -3.17 4.68
N ASP A 74 -15.42 -1.93 4.29
CA ASP A 74 -14.44 -0.84 4.33
C ASP A 74 -14.32 -0.24 5.73
N ALA A 75 -13.10 0.17 6.10
CA ALA A 75 -12.84 0.95 7.31
C ALA A 75 -12.13 2.25 6.93
N ILE A 76 -12.71 3.39 7.34
CA ILE A 76 -12.15 4.72 7.08
C ILE A 76 -11.60 5.30 8.38
N PHE A 77 -10.29 5.58 8.40
CA PHE A 77 -9.62 6.19 9.55
C PHE A 77 -9.16 7.61 9.19
N ASN A 78 -9.73 8.62 9.84
CA ASN A 78 -9.29 10.01 9.70
C ASN A 78 -8.07 10.32 10.60
N GLY A 79 -7.94 9.57 11.70
CA GLY A 79 -6.84 9.66 12.66
C GLY A 79 -5.63 8.79 12.30
N ASN A 80 -4.76 8.57 13.28
CA ASN A 80 -3.62 7.66 13.14
C ASN A 80 -4.02 6.26 13.62
N VAL A 81 -3.60 5.23 12.89
CA VAL A 81 -3.77 3.82 13.27
C VAL A 81 -2.43 3.29 13.77
N GLY A 82 -2.39 2.85 15.03
CA GLY A 82 -1.22 2.19 15.63
C GLY A 82 -1.39 0.68 15.67
N ILE A 83 -0.44 -0.07 15.13
CA ILE A 83 -0.37 -1.54 15.25
C ILE A 83 0.86 -1.90 16.07
N GLY A 84 0.68 -2.46 17.26
CA GLY A 84 1.77 -2.75 18.20
C GLY A 84 2.38 -1.51 18.86
N THR A 85 1.80 -0.33 18.67
CA THR A 85 2.20 0.94 19.30
C THR A 85 0.98 1.69 19.82
N THR A 86 1.10 2.34 20.97
CA THR A 86 0.05 3.19 21.57
C THR A 86 0.19 4.66 21.20
N SER A 87 1.32 5.04 20.59
CA SER A 87 1.66 6.43 20.30
C SER A 87 2.05 6.60 18.83
N PRO A 88 1.11 6.38 17.89
CA PRO A 88 1.42 6.44 16.46
C PRO A 88 1.76 7.86 16.02
N THR A 89 2.92 8.04 15.37
CA THR A 89 3.41 9.34 14.90
C THR A 89 3.03 9.63 13.44
N GLN A 90 2.61 8.60 12.72
CA GLN A 90 2.17 8.64 11.32
C GLN A 90 0.73 8.15 11.18
N LYS A 91 0.11 8.37 10.01
CA LYS A 91 -1.28 7.94 9.73
C LYS A 91 -1.48 6.43 9.90
N LEU A 92 -0.48 5.65 9.52
CA LEU A 92 -0.35 4.24 9.89
C LEU A 92 1.05 4.05 10.48
N ASP A 93 1.12 3.56 11.71
CA ASP A 93 2.38 3.32 12.43
C ASP A 93 2.38 1.89 12.97
N VAL A 94 3.33 1.07 12.52
CA VAL A 94 3.40 -0.36 12.84
C VAL A 94 4.72 -0.64 13.56
N SER A 95 4.64 -0.96 14.85
CA SER A 95 5.77 -1.44 15.65
C SER A 95 5.85 -2.97 15.55
N GLY A 96 6.36 -3.46 14.41
CA GLY A 96 6.43 -4.89 14.11
C GLY A 96 6.68 -5.16 12.62
N GLN A 97 6.46 -6.41 12.21
CA GLN A 97 6.56 -6.81 10.80
C GLN A 97 5.22 -6.64 10.08
N ILE A 98 5.25 -6.18 8.84
CA ILE A 98 4.09 -6.16 7.94
C ILE A 98 4.24 -7.33 6.98
N HIS A 99 3.28 -8.26 6.98
CA HIS A 99 3.19 -9.32 5.99
C HIS A 99 2.14 -8.93 4.94
N ALA A 100 2.60 -8.57 3.75
CA ALA A 100 1.74 -8.31 2.59
C ALA A 100 1.91 -9.43 1.57
N THR A 101 0.81 -9.98 1.07
CA THR A 101 0.82 -10.98 -0.01
C THR A 101 0.95 -10.35 -1.39
N GLY A 102 0.81 -9.03 -1.47
CA GLY A 102 1.07 -8.21 -2.66
C GLY A 102 1.99 -7.05 -2.33
N ASN A 103 2.13 -6.13 -3.28
CA ASN A 103 2.98 -4.96 -3.15
C ASN A 103 2.41 -3.90 -2.21
N ILE A 104 3.29 -3.17 -1.52
CA ILE A 104 2.96 -1.92 -0.83
C ILE A 104 3.42 -0.78 -1.72
N CYS A 105 2.52 0.12 -2.10
CA CYS A 105 2.82 1.19 -3.06
C CYS A 105 2.55 2.56 -2.44
N SER A 106 3.37 3.53 -2.79
CA SER A 106 3.13 4.94 -2.45
C SER A 106 2.35 5.62 -3.57
N ASP A 107 1.66 6.73 -3.28
CA ASP A 107 0.99 7.56 -4.30
C ASP A 107 1.82 8.80 -4.68
N THR A 108 3.03 8.98 -4.14
CA THR A 108 3.87 10.14 -4.41
C THR A 108 4.64 9.98 -5.72
N SER A 109 4.60 11.00 -6.59
CA SER A 109 5.45 11.19 -7.78
C SER A 109 5.60 9.96 -8.69
N GLY A 110 4.48 9.39 -9.15
CA GLY A 110 4.49 8.26 -10.09
C GLY A 110 4.24 6.90 -9.46
N GLY A 111 4.06 6.87 -8.14
CA GLY A 111 3.50 5.75 -7.39
C GLY A 111 4.26 4.44 -7.54
N ALA A 112 5.46 4.39 -6.96
CA ALA A 112 6.27 3.18 -6.94
C ALA A 112 5.82 2.22 -5.84
N CYS A 113 5.75 0.95 -6.18
CA CYS A 113 5.62 -0.15 -5.24
C CYS A 113 6.98 -0.49 -4.63
N LEU A 114 7.04 -1.02 -3.40
CA LEU A 114 8.30 -1.48 -2.79
C LEU A 114 9.04 -2.53 -3.66
N SER A 115 8.30 -3.27 -4.49
CA SER A 115 8.88 -4.17 -5.52
C SER A 115 9.70 -3.44 -6.58
N ASP A 116 9.45 -2.14 -6.77
CA ASP A 116 10.07 -1.30 -7.79
C ASP A 116 11.23 -0.48 -7.19
N ILE A 117 11.38 -0.46 -5.86
CA ILE A 117 12.41 0.29 -5.12
C ILE A 117 13.68 -0.55 -4.94
N ILE A 118 14.07 -1.38 -5.91
CA ILE A 118 15.41 -1.98 -5.80
C ILE A 118 16.49 -0.92 -6.10
N TYR A 119 16.23 0.16 -6.87
CA TYR A 119 17.24 1.22 -7.05
C TYR A 119 16.67 2.63 -7.34
N PRO A 120 16.85 3.62 -6.44
CA PRO A 120 16.28 4.97 -6.53
C PRO A 120 16.97 5.90 -7.56
N ASP A 121 18.11 5.50 -8.11
CA ASP A 121 18.92 6.35 -9.01
C ASP A 121 18.54 6.18 -10.50
N CYS A 122 17.66 5.23 -10.78
CA CYS A 122 17.22 4.93 -12.13
C CYS A 122 15.93 5.69 -12.50
N PRO A 123 15.86 6.31 -13.70
CA PRO A 123 14.61 6.80 -14.26
C PRO A 123 13.54 5.71 -14.30
N LEU A 124 12.26 6.04 -14.13
CA LEU A 124 11.15 5.07 -14.17
C LEU A 124 11.09 4.25 -15.48
N SER A 125 11.58 4.83 -16.59
CA SER A 125 11.69 4.17 -17.89
C SER A 125 12.84 3.16 -18.01
N SER A 126 13.67 3.05 -16.98
CA SER A 126 14.86 2.21 -16.97
C SER A 126 14.75 1.07 -15.94
N VAL A 127 15.66 0.11 -16.07
CA VAL A 127 15.91 -0.97 -15.13
C VAL A 127 17.33 -0.83 -14.61
N ASP A 128 17.53 -0.96 -13.30
CA ASP A 128 18.88 -1.07 -12.76
C ASP A 128 19.46 -2.43 -13.12
N THR A 129 20.68 -2.42 -13.62
CA THR A 129 21.37 -3.63 -14.06
C THR A 129 22.11 -4.35 -12.95
N GLY A 130 22.29 -3.74 -11.78
CA GLY A 130 23.16 -4.19 -10.69
C GLY A 130 24.64 -3.92 -10.94
N TYR A 131 24.98 -3.25 -12.06
CA TYR A 131 26.36 -3.01 -12.51
C TYR A 131 26.76 -1.53 -12.49
N GLY A 132 26.04 -0.68 -11.78
CA GLY A 132 26.37 0.75 -11.65
C GLY A 132 25.81 1.64 -12.76
N PHE A 133 24.87 1.14 -13.56
CA PHE A 133 24.14 1.92 -14.56
C PHE A 133 22.71 1.41 -14.72
N CYS A 134 21.83 2.30 -15.15
CA CYS A 134 20.44 1.99 -15.51
C CYS A 134 20.32 1.84 -17.02
N LEU A 135 19.48 0.90 -17.45
CA LEU A 135 19.26 0.56 -18.84
C LEU A 135 17.82 0.86 -19.24
N ASP A 136 17.58 1.57 -20.34
CA ASP A 136 16.22 1.84 -20.78
C ASP A 136 15.46 0.55 -21.18
N LYS A 137 14.21 0.44 -20.72
CA LYS A 137 13.34 -0.70 -21.04
C LYS A 137 12.97 -0.74 -22.53
N SER A 138 12.94 0.41 -23.20
CA SER A 138 12.57 0.54 -24.61
C SER A 138 13.75 0.24 -25.53
N ASP A 139 13.43 -0.28 -26.72
CA ASP A 139 14.38 -0.34 -27.83
C ASP A 139 14.13 0.86 -28.75
N PHE A 140 15.18 1.55 -29.15
CA PHE A 140 15.14 2.67 -30.09
C PHE A 140 15.79 2.27 -31.41
N SER A 141 15.49 2.98 -32.48
CA SER A 141 16.12 2.76 -33.80
C SER A 141 16.60 4.06 -34.42
N ALA A 142 17.75 4.03 -35.08
CA ALA A 142 18.27 5.17 -35.84
C ALA A 142 19.13 4.70 -37.02
N ASP A 143 19.31 5.58 -38.01
CA ASP A 143 20.01 5.29 -39.26
C ASP A 143 21.50 5.69 -39.26
N THR A 144 21.91 6.57 -38.33
CA THR A 144 23.33 6.87 -38.06
C THR A 144 23.62 6.96 -36.57
N TRP A 145 24.85 6.61 -36.16
CA TRP A 145 25.35 6.77 -34.80
C TRP A 145 24.96 8.12 -34.16
N TYR A 146 25.18 9.19 -34.92
CA TYR A 146 24.93 10.56 -34.48
C TYR A 146 23.47 10.78 -34.08
N ASN A 147 22.54 10.18 -34.81
CA ASN A 147 21.11 10.30 -34.50
C ASN A 147 20.74 9.51 -33.24
N ALA A 148 21.33 8.34 -33.00
CA ALA A 148 21.09 7.60 -31.76
C ALA A 148 21.67 8.29 -30.53
N GLU A 149 22.89 8.84 -30.66
CA GLU A 149 23.51 9.61 -29.59
C GLU A 149 22.64 10.84 -29.26
N ALA A 150 22.14 11.54 -30.28
CA ALA A 150 21.22 12.65 -30.10
C ALA A 150 19.89 12.22 -29.46
N ILE A 151 19.35 11.05 -29.82
CA ILE A 151 18.14 10.51 -29.18
C ILE A 151 18.38 10.30 -27.69
N CYS A 152 19.43 9.58 -27.28
CA CYS A 152 19.71 9.37 -25.86
C CYS A 152 20.02 10.68 -25.12
N ALA A 153 20.84 11.55 -25.70
CA ALA A 153 21.19 12.84 -25.11
C ALA A 153 19.99 13.79 -24.94
N SER A 154 18.94 13.62 -25.77
CA SER A 154 17.70 14.41 -25.67
C SER A 154 16.77 13.96 -24.53
N ARG A 155 17.05 12.81 -23.89
CA ARG A 155 16.21 12.27 -22.82
C ARG A 155 16.52 12.92 -21.50
N ALA A 156 15.50 13.01 -20.65
CA ALA A 156 15.67 13.50 -19.29
C ALA A 156 16.73 12.65 -18.56
N ASN A 157 17.49 13.26 -17.64
CA ASN A 157 18.52 12.61 -16.80
C ASN A 157 19.92 12.45 -17.40
N GLY A 158 20.22 13.06 -18.55
CA GLY A 158 21.57 13.05 -19.11
C GLY A 158 21.99 11.66 -19.62
N GLU A 159 21.01 10.91 -20.14
CA GLU A 159 21.24 9.60 -20.74
C GLU A 159 22.21 9.70 -21.93
N ARG A 160 22.93 8.60 -22.14
CA ARG A 160 23.87 8.40 -23.24
C ARG A 160 23.59 7.05 -23.90
N LEU A 161 24.21 6.73 -25.03
CA LEU A 161 24.16 5.34 -25.47
C LEU A 161 24.84 4.47 -24.41
N CYS A 162 24.45 3.20 -24.35
CA CYS A 162 25.15 2.25 -23.52
C CYS A 162 26.56 2.01 -24.06
N THR A 163 27.55 1.87 -23.18
CA THR A 163 28.90 1.47 -23.60
C THR A 163 28.93 0.02 -24.02
N LEU A 164 29.99 -0.37 -24.74
CA LEU A 164 30.27 -1.77 -25.06
C LEU A 164 30.22 -2.67 -23.82
N THR A 165 30.84 -2.24 -22.73
CA THR A 165 30.92 -2.99 -21.48
C THR A 165 29.54 -3.13 -20.82
N GLU A 166 28.77 -2.05 -20.79
CA GLU A 166 27.42 -2.03 -20.20
C GLU A 166 26.47 -2.96 -20.93
N TRP A 167 26.49 -2.93 -22.25
CA TRP A 167 25.69 -3.86 -23.05
C TRP A 167 26.07 -5.31 -22.79
N HIS A 168 27.37 -5.61 -22.78
CA HIS A 168 27.86 -6.97 -22.52
C HIS A 168 27.40 -7.48 -21.14
N LEU A 169 27.57 -6.69 -20.08
CA LEU A 169 27.13 -7.04 -18.74
C LEU A 169 25.62 -7.28 -18.67
N ALA A 170 24.81 -6.41 -19.27
CA ALA A 170 23.36 -6.58 -19.31
C ALA A 170 22.94 -7.83 -20.10
N CYS A 171 23.64 -8.15 -21.18
CA CYS A 171 23.39 -9.33 -22.03
C CYS A 171 23.75 -10.63 -21.29
N GLU A 172 24.93 -10.70 -20.66
CA GLU A 172 25.35 -11.87 -19.86
C GLU A 172 24.46 -12.11 -18.64
N ALA A 173 23.95 -11.04 -18.03
CA ALA A 173 23.00 -11.11 -16.92
C ALA A 173 21.57 -11.50 -17.36
N GLY A 174 21.31 -11.64 -18.66
CA GLY A 174 19.99 -11.98 -19.20
C GLY A 174 18.96 -10.85 -19.11
N ILE A 175 19.41 -9.61 -18.90
CA ILE A 175 18.55 -8.41 -18.84
C ILE A 175 18.07 -8.02 -20.22
N ILE A 176 18.90 -8.23 -21.25
CA ILE A 176 18.59 -7.98 -22.66
C ILE A 176 18.91 -9.20 -23.52
N SER A 177 18.19 -9.32 -24.64
CA SER A 177 18.38 -10.39 -25.61
C SER A 177 19.43 -10.02 -26.66
N PRO A 178 20.33 -10.94 -27.05
CA PRO A 178 21.31 -10.71 -28.12
C PRO A 178 20.70 -10.74 -29.53
N ALA A 179 19.37 -10.86 -29.67
CA ALA A 179 18.70 -11.12 -30.93
C ALA A 179 18.77 -9.97 -31.97
N LEU A 180 19.20 -8.77 -31.58
CA LEU A 180 19.22 -7.59 -32.43
C LEU A 180 20.62 -6.99 -32.50
N THR A 181 21.02 -6.53 -33.68
CA THR A 181 22.22 -5.71 -33.83
C THR A 181 21.98 -4.37 -33.14
N THR A 182 22.80 -4.06 -32.14
CA THR A 182 22.63 -2.86 -31.31
C THR A 182 23.83 -1.95 -31.29
N TRP A 183 23.59 -0.64 -31.33
CA TRP A 183 24.65 0.36 -31.21
C TRP A 183 25.06 0.62 -29.77
N ILE A 184 26.35 0.89 -29.61
CA ILE A 184 27.02 1.07 -28.32
C ILE A 184 28.17 2.09 -28.43
N HIS A 185 28.44 2.84 -27.36
CA HIS A 185 29.67 3.64 -27.27
C HIS A 185 30.89 2.73 -27.19
N GLN A 186 31.83 2.92 -28.11
CA GLN A 186 33.17 2.37 -28.03
C GLN A 186 34.17 3.46 -27.64
N PHE A 187 35.09 3.11 -26.72
CA PHE A 187 36.20 3.97 -26.31
C PHE A 187 37.51 3.37 -26.82
N ASN A 188 38.46 4.23 -27.20
CA ASN A 188 39.83 3.80 -27.45
C ASN A 188 40.54 3.44 -26.13
N SER A 189 41.77 2.94 -26.24
CA SER A 189 42.66 2.64 -25.11
C SER A 189 42.93 3.82 -24.17
N ASN A 190 42.62 5.05 -24.60
CA ASN A 190 42.84 6.28 -23.84
C ASN A 190 41.53 6.80 -23.20
N GLY A 191 40.44 6.02 -23.25
CA GLY A 191 39.14 6.41 -22.69
C GLY A 191 38.41 7.49 -23.50
N GLN A 192 38.86 7.78 -24.72
CA GLN A 192 38.18 8.73 -25.61
C GLN A 192 37.19 7.96 -26.48
N ALA A 193 35.98 8.51 -26.68
CA ALA A 193 35.01 7.92 -27.59
C ALA A 193 35.62 7.81 -29.00
N THR A 194 35.71 6.60 -29.53
CA THR A 194 36.26 6.35 -30.87
C THR A 194 35.41 5.34 -31.60
N THR A 195 34.71 5.82 -32.63
CA THR A 195 33.88 5.05 -33.57
C THR A 195 32.69 4.32 -32.91
N ALA A 196 31.59 4.21 -33.65
CA ALA A 196 30.43 3.44 -33.25
C ALA A 196 30.74 1.93 -33.35
N GLY A 197 30.53 1.19 -32.26
CA GLY A 197 30.53 -0.27 -32.28
C GLY A 197 29.12 -0.82 -32.38
N TYR A 198 28.97 -2.07 -32.86
CA TYR A 198 27.72 -2.82 -32.71
C TYR A 198 27.99 -4.28 -32.35
N PHE A 199 27.05 -4.93 -31.66
CA PHE A 199 27.06 -6.38 -31.49
C PHE A 199 26.38 -7.08 -32.68
N ALA A 200 26.99 -8.15 -33.18
CA ALA A 200 26.38 -8.98 -34.21
C ALA A 200 25.14 -9.71 -33.66
N THR A 201 24.14 -9.97 -34.51
CA THR A 201 22.93 -10.69 -34.12
C THR A 201 23.25 -12.06 -33.53
N GLY A 202 22.74 -12.33 -32.33
CA GLY A 202 22.69 -13.66 -31.73
C GLY A 202 23.78 -14.00 -30.73
N ASP A 203 24.69 -13.07 -30.39
CA ASP A 203 25.63 -13.27 -29.28
C ASP A 203 25.90 -11.99 -28.47
N CYS A 204 26.48 -12.15 -27.27
CA CYS A 204 26.88 -11.05 -26.38
C CYS A 204 28.36 -10.66 -26.56
N ASN A 205 29.07 -11.22 -27.56
CA ASN A 205 30.55 -11.27 -27.58
C ASN A 205 31.21 -10.79 -28.87
N THR A 206 30.48 -10.73 -29.99
CA THR A 206 31.03 -10.38 -31.29
C THR A 206 30.78 -8.91 -31.59
N VAL A 207 31.86 -8.13 -31.63
CA VAL A 207 31.83 -6.69 -31.91
C VAL A 207 32.22 -6.41 -33.36
N GLY A 208 31.36 -5.68 -34.08
CA GLY A 208 31.67 -5.07 -35.38
C GLY A 208 32.01 -3.58 -35.25
N GLN A 209 32.87 -3.06 -36.14
CA GLN A 209 33.42 -1.68 -36.08
C GLN A 209 32.90 -0.73 -37.17
N ASN A 210 31.86 -1.09 -37.92
CA ASN A 210 31.39 -0.28 -39.05
C ASN A 210 30.05 0.38 -38.74
N ASP A 211 29.95 1.68 -39.03
CA ASP A 211 28.69 2.42 -39.04
C ASP A 211 27.79 1.83 -40.16
N PRO A 212 26.68 1.17 -39.81
CA PRO A 212 25.85 0.49 -40.78
C PRO A 212 25.04 1.51 -41.59
N THR A 213 24.95 1.30 -42.90
CA THR A 213 24.09 2.11 -43.78
C THR A 213 22.59 1.79 -43.62
N SER A 214 22.19 1.12 -42.53
CA SER A 214 20.85 0.60 -42.27
C SER A 214 20.45 0.86 -40.83
N SER A 215 19.16 1.09 -40.60
CA SER A 215 18.57 1.32 -39.28
C SER A 215 18.90 0.18 -38.31
N LEU A 216 19.56 0.50 -37.20
CA LEU A 216 19.85 -0.46 -36.13
C LEU A 216 19.14 -0.07 -34.84
N ASN A 217 18.98 -1.06 -33.96
CA ASN A 217 18.40 -0.84 -32.65
C ASN A 217 19.45 -0.33 -31.66
N PHE A 218 19.04 0.31 -30.57
CA PHE A 218 19.93 0.72 -29.49
C PHE A 218 19.16 0.92 -28.20
N LYS A 219 19.91 1.01 -27.10
CA LYS A 219 19.39 1.38 -25.79
C LYS A 219 20.18 2.55 -25.22
N CYS A 220 19.48 3.36 -24.44
CA CYS A 220 20.09 4.43 -23.68
C CYS A 220 20.39 3.95 -22.26
N CYS A 221 21.50 4.42 -21.71
CA CYS A 221 21.96 4.15 -20.37
C CYS A 221 22.13 5.46 -19.59
N SER A 222 21.90 5.41 -18.28
CA SER A 222 22.23 6.49 -17.35
C SER A 222 23.11 5.97 -16.23
N ASP A 223 24.08 6.79 -15.82
CA ASP A 223 24.94 6.48 -14.69
C ASP A 223 24.13 6.56 -13.38
N ILE A 224 24.37 5.59 -12.49
CA ILE A 224 23.89 5.62 -11.11
C ILE A 224 24.82 6.56 -10.32
N ARG A 225 24.25 7.47 -9.52
CA ARG A 225 25.02 8.47 -8.74
C ARG A 225 25.48 7.96 -7.39
#